data_AF-R0GAF5-F1
#
_entry.id   AF-R0GAF5-F1
#
_cell.length_a   1.000
_cell.length_b   1.000
_cell.length_c   1.000
_cell.angle_alpha   90.00
_cell.angle_beta   90.00
_cell.angle_gamma   90.00
#
_symmetry.space_group_name_H-M   'P 1'
#
loop_
_entity.id
_entity.type
_entity.pdbx_description
1 polymer ?
#
loop_
_entity_poly.entity_id
_entity_poly.type
_entity_poly.pdbx_seq_one_letter_code
_entity_poly.pdbx_strand_id
1 'polypeptide(L)'
;MGKYLVFFLFVLISFDSINSSFFPPFFKTFNIQFVNQLEFHKKLRILCKTGSFHEATEPTIFLNVGESTLIKFRMIPFVPFWCNFWQGPNYIHNVYFEAFFPSQKFIDSICNGMHPNVCTWVAKERAVYVRHNNVLRERYGWNTPIKQREIAPAIALTSEPEFDSYV
;
A
#
# COMPACT_ATOMS: atom_id res chain seq x y z
N MET A 1 15.55 38.84 31.78
CA MET A 1 14.52 38.48 30.78
C MET A 1 14.93 37.35 29.83
N GLY A 2 16.22 37.14 29.53
CA GLY A 2 16.66 36.09 28.59
C GLY A 2 16.37 34.63 28.97
N LYS A 3 16.24 34.30 30.27
CA LYS A 3 15.94 32.92 30.73
C LYS A 3 14.58 32.41 30.25
N TYR A 4 13.58 33.29 30.19
CA TYR A 4 12.25 32.95 29.70
C TYR A 4 12.21 32.83 28.17
N LEU A 5 13.07 33.58 27.47
CA LEU A 5 13.18 33.58 26.01
C LEU A 5 13.81 32.30 25.49
N VAL A 6 14.82 31.77 26.20
CA VAL A 6 15.40 30.44 25.92
C VAL A 6 14.37 29.34 26.16
N PHE A 7 13.60 29.41 27.26
CA PHE A 7 12.56 28.42 27.55
C PHE A 7 11.45 28.45 26.48
N PHE A 8 11.04 29.62 26.03
CA PHE A 8 10.04 29.78 24.96
C PHE A 8 10.54 29.22 23.62
N LEU A 9 11.83 29.43 23.29
CA LEU A 9 12.46 28.81 22.12
C LEU A 9 12.47 27.28 22.21
N PHE A 10 12.81 26.70 23.37
CA PHE A 10 12.73 25.24 23.55
C PHE A 10 11.31 24.71 23.40
N VAL A 11 10.32 25.42 23.93
CA VAL A 11 8.90 25.04 23.80
C VAL A 11 8.45 25.13 22.33
N LEU A 12 8.81 26.21 21.61
CA LEU A 12 8.48 26.37 20.19
C LEU A 12 9.16 25.32 19.31
N ILE A 13 10.45 25.03 19.52
CA ILE A 13 11.17 23.96 18.80
C ILE A 13 10.55 22.59 19.11
N SER A 14 10.03 22.39 20.32
CA SER A 14 9.32 21.16 20.68
C SER A 14 8.00 21.04 19.91
N PHE A 15 7.21 22.11 19.82
CA PHE A 15 5.96 22.14 19.04
C PHE A 15 6.21 22.00 17.54
N ASP A 16 7.22 22.68 16.99
CA ASP A 16 7.64 22.50 15.61
C ASP A 16 8.14 21.08 15.37
N SER A 17 8.82 20.42 16.32
CA SER A 17 9.23 19.03 16.13
C SER A 17 8.06 18.05 16.12
N ILE A 18 7.00 18.30 16.90
CA ILE A 18 5.78 17.48 16.94
C ILE A 18 4.97 17.65 15.66
N ASN A 19 4.92 18.86 15.11
CA ASN A 19 4.28 19.16 13.82
C ASN A 19 5.20 18.89 12.63
N SER A 20 6.51 18.71 12.84
CA SER A 20 7.44 18.40 11.78
C SER A 20 7.26 16.95 11.35
N SER A 21 7.09 16.77 10.04
CA SER A 21 7.31 15.51 9.34
C SER A 21 8.77 15.00 9.45
N PHE A 22 9.60 15.55 10.34
CA PHE A 22 11.06 15.34 10.42
C PHE A 22 11.46 14.14 11.27
N PHE A 23 10.64 13.72 12.23
CA PHE A 23 10.78 12.40 12.84
C PHE A 23 9.84 11.43 12.11
N PRO A 24 10.35 10.54 11.23
CA PRO A 24 9.57 9.42 10.75
C PRO A 24 8.97 8.70 11.97
N PRO A 25 7.74 8.20 11.87
CA PRO A 25 7.16 7.45 12.96
C PRO A 25 7.85 6.09 13.02
N PHE A 26 9.02 6.05 13.68
CA PHE A 26 9.94 4.91 13.70
C PHE A 26 9.33 3.61 14.27
N PHE A 27 8.07 3.64 14.73
CA PHE A 27 7.38 2.51 15.31
C PHE A 27 5.86 2.49 15.05
N LYS A 28 5.34 3.22 14.03
CA LYS A 28 3.90 3.13 13.73
C LYS A 28 3.54 1.73 13.25
N THR A 29 2.44 1.20 13.78
CA THR A 29 1.86 -0.06 13.32
C THR A 29 0.94 0.24 12.15
N PHE A 30 1.14 -0.50 11.07
CA PHE A 30 0.30 -0.47 9.89
C PHE A 30 -0.41 -1.80 9.73
N ASN A 31 -1.56 -1.73 9.07
CA ASN A 31 -2.35 -2.89 8.73
C ASN A 31 -2.48 -2.93 7.22
N ILE A 32 -2.14 -4.07 6.61
CA ILE A 32 -2.50 -4.33 5.23
C ILE A 32 -3.73 -5.22 5.22
N GLN A 33 -4.81 -4.72 4.63
CA GLN A 33 -6.01 -5.50 4.43
C GLN A 33 -6.01 -6.07 3.02
N PHE A 34 -6.18 -7.39 2.93
CA PHE A 34 -6.37 -8.08 1.66
C PHE A 34 -7.81 -8.57 1.58
N VAL A 35 -8.48 -8.27 0.46
CA VAL A 35 -9.86 -8.67 0.21
C VAL A 35 -9.91 -9.49 -1.08
N ASN A 36 -10.52 -10.67 -1.01
CA ASN A 36 -10.77 -11.49 -2.19
C ASN A 36 -12.16 -11.15 -2.77
N GLN A 37 -12.19 -10.47 -3.91
CA GLN A 37 -13.40 -10.20 -4.71
C GLN A 37 -13.31 -10.84 -6.10
N LEU A 38 -12.65 -11.99 -6.18
CA LEU A 38 -12.68 -12.84 -7.37
C LEU A 38 -14.06 -13.46 -7.54
N GLU A 39 -14.40 -13.85 -8.76
CA GLU A 39 -15.63 -14.54 -9.08
C GLU A 39 -15.48 -16.06 -8.90
N PHE A 40 -16.62 -16.76 -8.76
CA PHE A 40 -16.74 -18.22 -8.88
C PHE A 40 -15.74 -19.08 -8.08
N HIS A 41 -15.92 -19.17 -6.76
CA HIS A 41 -15.18 -20.09 -5.85
C HIS A 41 -13.64 -20.06 -5.95
N LYS A 42 -13.06 -19.01 -6.55
CA LYS A 42 -11.61 -18.85 -6.63
C LYS A 42 -11.04 -18.52 -5.26
N LYS A 43 -10.10 -19.35 -4.81
CA LYS A 43 -9.30 -19.06 -3.61
C LYS A 43 -8.11 -18.21 -4.00
N LEU A 44 -7.91 -17.12 -3.27
CA LEU A 44 -6.74 -16.27 -3.39
C LEU A 44 -5.67 -16.77 -2.43
N ARG A 45 -4.50 -17.11 -2.97
CA ARG A 45 -3.31 -17.41 -2.16
C ARG A 45 -2.47 -16.16 -2.03
N ILE A 46 -2.00 -15.87 -0.82
CA ILE A 46 -1.21 -14.70 -0.49
C ILE A 46 0.07 -15.14 0.21
N LEU A 47 1.22 -14.65 -0.27
CA LEU A 47 2.51 -14.80 0.40
C LEU A 47 3.18 -13.43 0.45
N CYS A 48 3.54 -12.97 1.64
CA CYS A 48 4.20 -11.68 1.80
C CYS A 48 5.57 -11.83 2.45
N LYS A 49 6.44 -10.85 2.17
CA LYS A 49 7.82 -10.80 2.65
C LYS A 49 8.21 -9.37 2.98
N THR A 50 8.93 -9.18 4.08
CA THR A 50 9.62 -7.92 4.39
C THR A 50 10.99 -7.90 3.72
N GLY A 51 11.36 -6.81 3.06
CA GLY A 51 12.67 -6.69 2.39
C GLY A 51 13.89 -6.45 3.30
N SER A 52 13.85 -6.86 4.58
CA SER A 52 14.95 -6.63 5.53
C SER A 52 15.96 -7.79 5.58
N PHE A 53 17.13 -7.55 6.21
CA PHE A 53 18.24 -8.49 6.43
C PHE A 53 17.84 -9.86 7.01
N HIS A 54 16.66 -9.95 7.61
CA HIS A 54 15.96 -11.20 7.84
C HIS A 54 14.70 -11.17 6.97
N GLU A 55 14.69 -11.92 5.86
CA GLU A 55 13.47 -12.15 5.06
C GLU A 55 12.46 -12.91 5.94
N ALA A 56 11.74 -12.19 6.80
CA ALA A 56 10.58 -12.73 7.46
C ALA A 56 9.51 -12.94 6.39
N THR A 57 9.38 -14.18 5.95
CA THR A 57 8.29 -14.61 5.10
C THR A 57 7.08 -14.83 5.99
N GLU A 58 6.03 -14.06 5.77
CA GLU A 58 4.76 -14.25 6.46
C GLU A 58 4.17 -15.62 6.07
N PRO A 59 3.37 -16.25 6.95
CA PRO A 59 2.70 -17.49 6.61
C PRO A 59 1.84 -17.31 5.36
N THR A 60 1.75 -18.36 4.55
CA THR A 60 0.86 -18.33 3.37
C THR A 60 -0.59 -18.26 3.84
N ILE A 61 -1.34 -17.29 3.34
CA ILE A 61 -2.77 -17.11 3.64
C ILE A 61 -3.60 -17.52 2.43
N PHE A 62 -4.72 -18.18 2.69
CA PHE A 62 -5.72 -18.52 1.67
C PHE A 62 -7.03 -17.83 2.02
N LEU A 63 -7.61 -17.10 1.06
CA LEU A 63 -8.90 -16.43 1.24
C LEU A 63 -9.92 -16.99 0.24
N ASN A 64 -11.09 -17.37 0.73
CA ASN A 64 -12.24 -17.67 -0.12
C ASN A 64 -12.85 -16.38 -0.67
N VAL A 65 -13.74 -16.50 -1.66
CA VAL A 65 -14.44 -15.35 -2.24
C VAL A 65 -15.24 -14.62 -1.16
N GLY A 66 -15.10 -13.28 -1.10
CA GLY A 66 -15.76 -12.42 -0.12
C GLY A 66 -15.01 -12.32 1.22
N GLU A 67 -14.00 -13.15 1.47
CA GLU A 67 -13.20 -13.07 2.70
C GLU A 67 -12.18 -11.94 2.62
N SER A 68 -11.79 -11.47 3.81
CA SER A 68 -10.67 -10.56 3.98
C SER A 68 -9.79 -10.97 5.15
N THR A 69 -8.52 -10.62 5.06
CA THR A 69 -7.57 -10.75 6.17
C THR A 69 -6.83 -9.44 6.38
N LEU A 70 -6.23 -9.31 7.56
CA LEU A 70 -5.52 -8.14 7.97
C LEU A 70 -4.17 -8.56 8.57
N ILE A 71 -3.09 -8.15 7.91
CA ILE A 71 -1.72 -8.38 8.38
C ILE A 71 -1.26 -7.13 9.12
N LYS A 72 -0.90 -7.29 10.39
CA LYS A 72 -0.36 -6.21 11.23
C LYS A 72 1.16 -6.28 11.21
N PHE A 73 1.81 -5.16 10.96
CA PHE A 73 3.26 -5.08 11.02
C PHE A 73 3.70 -3.71 11.53
N ARG A 74 4.92 -3.67 12.06
CA ARG A 74 5.57 -2.42 12.47
C ARG A 74 6.35 -1.88 11.28
N MET A 75 6.15 -0.61 10.95
CA MET A 75 6.95 0.04 9.91
C MET A 75 8.42 0.03 10.33
N ILE A 76 9.27 -0.48 9.44
CA ILE A 76 10.71 -0.29 9.50
C ILE A 76 11.09 0.69 8.38
N PRO A 77 11.79 1.80 8.68
CA PRO A 77 12.21 2.77 7.66
C PRO A 77 12.97 2.10 6.52
N PHE A 78 12.72 2.55 5.29
CA PHE A 78 13.36 2.06 4.06
C PHE A 78 13.16 0.58 3.75
N VAL A 79 12.37 -0.16 4.53
CA VAL A 79 12.05 -1.57 4.26
C VAL A 79 10.68 -1.66 3.59
N PRO A 80 10.61 -2.01 2.30
CA PRO A 80 9.36 -2.30 1.63
C PRO A 80 8.76 -3.64 2.08
N PHE A 81 7.44 -3.74 1.94
CA PHE A 81 6.69 -4.97 2.14
C PHE A 81 6.14 -5.46 0.79
N TRP A 82 6.55 -6.65 0.39
CA TRP A 82 6.19 -7.23 -0.89
C TRP A 82 5.22 -8.38 -0.69
N CYS A 83 4.28 -8.54 -1.63
CA CYS A 83 3.35 -9.64 -1.62
C CYS A 83 3.23 -10.27 -3.00
N ASN A 84 3.00 -11.57 -3.01
CA ASN A 84 2.63 -12.33 -4.18
C ASN A 84 1.23 -12.89 -3.99
N PHE A 85 0.37 -12.63 -4.97
CA PHE A 85 -0.97 -13.17 -5.03
C PHE A 85 -1.04 -14.20 -6.14
N TRP A 86 -1.72 -15.31 -5.86
CA TRP A 86 -2.07 -16.28 -6.89
C TRP A 86 -3.56 -16.57 -6.90
N GLN A 87 -4.11 -16.78 -8.09
CA GLN A 87 -5.51 -17.15 -8.30
C GLN A 87 -5.70 -18.08 -9.50
N GLY A 88 -6.94 -18.54 -9.69
CA GLY A 88 -7.33 -19.47 -10.74
C GLY A 88 -7.12 -20.94 -10.37
N PRO A 89 -7.54 -21.87 -11.25
CA PRO A 89 -7.29 -23.30 -11.05
C PRO A 89 -5.78 -23.53 -10.99
N ASN A 90 -5.33 -24.27 -9.98
CA ASN A 90 -3.91 -24.55 -9.72
C ASN A 90 -3.01 -23.30 -9.54
N TYR A 91 -3.57 -22.13 -9.22
CA TYR A 91 -2.80 -20.92 -8.93
C TYR A 91 -1.91 -20.44 -10.09
N ILE A 92 -2.32 -20.67 -11.34
CA ILE A 92 -1.54 -20.32 -12.52
C ILE A 92 -1.37 -18.81 -12.72
N HIS A 93 -2.37 -18.02 -12.30
CA HIS A 93 -2.35 -16.56 -12.46
C HIS A 93 -1.73 -15.94 -11.22
N ASN A 94 -0.64 -15.18 -11.38
CA ASN A 94 0.06 -14.61 -10.25
C ASN A 94 0.49 -13.17 -10.45
N VAL A 95 0.75 -12.48 -9.34
CA VAL A 95 1.23 -11.11 -9.34
C VAL A 95 2.05 -10.84 -8.09
N TYR A 96 3.33 -10.53 -8.29
CA TYR A 96 4.23 -10.04 -7.25
C TYR A 96 4.21 -8.51 -7.23
N PHE A 97 3.97 -7.85 -6.10
CA PHE A 97 3.87 -6.39 -6.03
C PHE A 97 4.30 -5.83 -4.66
N GLU A 98 4.61 -4.53 -4.63
CA GLU A 98 4.89 -3.80 -3.40
C GLU A 98 3.58 -3.43 -2.71
N ALA A 99 3.28 -4.09 -1.60
CA ALA A 99 2.06 -3.86 -0.84
C ALA A 99 2.19 -2.68 0.14
N PHE A 100 3.42 -2.33 0.54
CA PHE A 100 3.71 -1.15 1.34
C PHE A 100 5.12 -0.59 1.07
N PHE A 101 5.20 0.74 0.94
CA PHE A 101 6.45 1.49 0.88
C PHE A 101 6.49 2.54 1.99
N PRO A 102 7.57 2.62 2.80
CA PRO A 102 7.66 3.56 3.92
C PRO A 102 7.98 4.99 3.44
N SER A 103 7.09 5.59 2.65
CA SER A 103 7.10 7.01 2.31
C SER A 103 5.82 7.70 2.75
N GLN A 104 5.92 8.94 3.19
CA GLN A 104 4.77 9.73 3.63
C GLN A 104 3.70 9.84 2.53
N LYS A 105 4.12 10.08 1.29
CA LYS A 105 3.23 10.12 0.12
C LYS A 105 2.48 8.80 -0.09
N PHE A 106 3.14 7.65 0.08
CA PHE A 106 2.47 6.35 -0.03
C PHE A 106 1.45 6.17 1.09
N ILE A 107 1.84 6.49 2.33
CA ILE A 107 0.98 6.36 3.51
C ILE A 107 -0.28 7.22 3.38
N ASP A 108 -0.12 8.49 3.05
CA ASP A 108 -1.22 9.44 2.97
C ASP A 108 -2.18 9.11 1.84
N SER A 109 -1.67 8.52 0.76
CA SER A 109 -2.50 8.22 -0.41
C SER A 109 -3.15 6.84 -0.37
N ILE A 110 -2.45 5.82 0.14
CA ILE A 110 -2.87 4.42 0.07
C ILE A 110 -3.35 3.88 1.41
N CYS A 111 -2.76 4.34 2.50
CA CYS A 111 -2.97 3.79 3.85
C CYS A 111 -3.80 4.72 4.76
N ASN A 112 -4.35 5.80 4.21
CA ASN A 112 -5.09 6.81 4.96
C ASN A 112 -6.50 7.03 4.35
N GLY A 113 -7.30 5.98 4.37
CA GLY A 113 -8.69 6.01 3.90
C GLY A 113 -9.70 6.22 5.03
N MET A 114 -10.85 5.53 4.97
CA MET A 114 -11.84 5.49 6.07
C MET A 114 -11.26 4.97 7.40
N HIS A 115 -10.18 4.19 7.35
CA HIS A 115 -9.47 3.70 8.51
C HIS A 115 -8.01 4.17 8.47
N PRO A 116 -7.51 4.84 9.52
CA PRO A 116 -6.14 5.32 9.55
C PRO A 116 -5.15 4.16 9.64
N ASN A 117 -4.02 4.29 8.94
CA ASN A 117 -2.94 3.29 8.87
C ASN A 117 -3.37 1.92 8.31
N VAL A 118 -4.42 1.89 7.50
CA VAL A 118 -4.90 0.67 6.82
C VAL A 118 -4.74 0.83 5.31
N CYS A 119 -3.88 0.00 4.72
CA CYS A 119 -3.69 -0.08 3.29
C CYS A 119 -4.57 -1.21 2.73
N THR A 120 -5.62 -0.88 1.98
CA THR A 120 -6.56 -1.89 1.45
C THR A 120 -6.20 -2.27 0.02
N TRP A 121 -5.98 -3.56 -0.19
CA TRP A 121 -5.77 -4.17 -1.50
C TRP A 121 -6.89 -5.18 -1.78
N VAL A 122 -7.41 -5.13 -3.00
CA VAL A 122 -8.58 -5.93 -3.42
C VAL A 122 -8.21 -6.71 -4.68
N ALA A 123 -8.26 -8.03 -4.61
CA ALA A 123 -8.09 -8.89 -5.78
C ALA A 123 -9.42 -9.01 -6.51
N LYS A 124 -9.44 -8.67 -7.81
CA LYS A 124 -10.58 -8.87 -8.72
C LYS A 124 -10.12 -9.60 -9.98
N GLU A 125 -11.08 -10.03 -10.79
CA GLU A 125 -10.83 -10.85 -11.98
C GLU A 125 -9.78 -10.27 -12.93
N ARG A 126 -9.87 -8.96 -13.21
CA ARG A 126 -8.95 -8.28 -14.13
C ARG A 126 -7.57 -8.03 -13.52
N ALA A 127 -7.52 -7.61 -12.26
CA ALA A 127 -6.31 -7.09 -11.64
C ALA A 127 -6.42 -7.03 -10.11
N VAL A 128 -5.29 -6.72 -9.48
CA VAL A 128 -5.22 -6.27 -8.09
C VAL A 128 -5.38 -4.75 -8.04
N TYR A 129 -6.32 -4.32 -7.22
CA TYR A 129 -6.69 -2.93 -6.99
C TYR A 129 -6.17 -2.47 -5.64
N VAL A 130 -5.89 -1.18 -5.53
CA VAL A 130 -5.52 -0.52 -4.27
C VAL A 130 -6.49 0.62 -4.00
N ARG A 131 -6.83 0.83 -2.73
CA ARG A 131 -7.54 2.05 -2.33
C ARG A 131 -6.55 3.22 -2.31
N HIS A 132 -6.78 4.22 -3.15
CA HIS A 132 -5.97 5.42 -3.28
C HIS A 132 -6.88 6.66 -3.12
N ASN A 133 -6.65 7.47 -2.09
CA ASN A 133 -7.48 8.62 -1.71
C ASN A 133 -8.97 8.26 -1.63
N ASN A 134 -9.30 7.16 -0.92
CA ASN A 134 -10.65 6.58 -0.81
C ASN A 134 -11.27 6.00 -2.09
N VAL A 135 -10.62 6.08 -3.25
CA VAL A 135 -11.09 5.51 -4.50
C VAL A 135 -10.34 4.22 -4.81
N LEU A 136 -11.03 3.17 -5.22
CA LEU A 136 -10.40 1.91 -5.63
C LEU A 136 -9.82 2.07 -7.05
N ARG A 137 -8.50 1.87 -7.21
CA ARG A 137 -7.80 2.00 -8.49
C ARG A 137 -7.07 0.73 -8.87
N GLU A 138 -7.13 0.38 -10.16
CA GLU A 138 -6.37 -0.74 -10.73
C GLU A 138 -4.87 -0.43 -10.63
N ARG A 139 -4.06 -1.41 -10.22
CA ARG A 139 -2.61 -1.17 -10.08
C ARG A 139 -1.73 -2.28 -10.64
N TYR A 140 -2.13 -3.54 -10.49
CA TYR A 140 -1.32 -4.66 -10.99
C TYR A 140 -2.19 -5.71 -11.67
N GLY A 141 -2.01 -5.88 -12.98
CA GLY A 141 -2.64 -6.95 -13.75
C GLY A 141 -2.05 -8.32 -13.40
N TRP A 142 -2.87 -9.37 -13.52
CA TRP A 142 -2.40 -10.74 -13.38
C TRP A 142 -1.37 -11.09 -14.46
N ASN A 143 -0.37 -11.90 -14.11
CA ASN A 143 0.70 -12.35 -15.01
C ASN A 143 1.56 -11.22 -15.60
N THR A 144 1.51 -10.01 -15.05
CA THR A 144 2.30 -8.88 -15.56
C THR A 144 3.79 -9.10 -15.26
N PRO A 145 4.67 -9.14 -16.27
CA PRO A 145 6.10 -9.32 -16.07
C PRO A 145 6.70 -8.15 -15.29
N ILE A 146 7.68 -8.46 -14.43
CA ILE A 146 8.26 -7.52 -13.45
C ILE A 146 8.89 -6.29 -14.12
N LYS A 147 9.42 -6.44 -15.35
CA LYS A 147 10.18 -5.40 -16.08
C LYS A 147 9.34 -4.29 -16.73
N GLN A 148 8.02 -4.44 -16.88
CA GLN A 148 7.16 -3.40 -17.49
C GLN A 148 6.63 -2.37 -16.48
N ARG A 149 7.01 -2.47 -15.20
CA ARG A 149 6.41 -1.68 -14.11
C ARG A 149 7.16 -0.40 -13.75
N GLU A 150 8.32 -0.15 -14.35
CA GLU A 150 9.02 1.15 -14.27
C GLU A 150 8.40 2.22 -15.18
N ILE A 151 7.51 1.84 -16.10
CA ILE A 151 6.91 2.75 -17.10
C ILE A 151 5.48 3.12 -16.68
N ALA A 152 5.34 3.70 -15.50
CA ALA A 152 4.25 4.63 -15.19
C ALA A 152 4.60 5.34 -13.88
N PRO A 153 5.37 6.44 -13.90
CA PRO A 153 5.36 7.35 -12.77
C PRO A 153 3.90 7.75 -12.50
N ALA A 154 3.56 7.88 -11.21
CA ALA A 154 2.22 8.15 -10.67
C ALA A 154 1.58 9.51 -11.10
N ILE A 155 2.01 10.05 -12.23
CA ILE A 155 1.64 11.34 -12.81
C ILE A 155 0.97 11.16 -14.19
N ALA A 156 1.12 10.01 -14.87
CA ALA A 156 0.67 9.84 -16.25
C ALA A 156 -0.79 9.39 -16.45
N LEU A 157 -1.69 9.62 -15.49
CA LEU A 157 -3.14 9.30 -15.63
C LEU A 157 -4.03 10.54 -15.78
N THR A 158 -3.46 11.71 -16.04
CA THR A 158 -4.20 12.90 -16.51
C THR A 158 -3.96 13.11 -18.00
N SER A 159 -4.68 12.34 -18.81
CA SER A 159 -5.12 12.80 -20.12
C SER A 159 -6.41 12.04 -20.42
N GLU A 160 -7.54 12.66 -20.12
CA GLU A 160 -8.81 12.31 -20.74
C GLU A 160 -8.60 12.31 -22.26
N PRO A 161 -9.10 11.31 -23.00
CA PRO A 161 -9.31 11.49 -24.42
C PRO A 161 -10.51 12.44 -24.58
N GLU A 162 -10.24 13.65 -25.04
CA GLU A 162 -11.22 14.58 -25.57
C GLU A 162 -12.01 13.83 -26.66
N PHE A 163 -13.28 13.56 -26.37
CA PHE A 163 -14.18 12.87 -27.29
C PHE A 163 -14.62 13.89 -28.35
N ASP A 164 -13.88 13.96 -29.45
CA ASP A 164 -14.28 14.72 -30.63
C ASP A 164 -15.57 14.13 -31.21
N SER A 165 -16.70 14.76 -30.88
CA SER A 165 -17.95 14.58 -31.59
C SER A 165 -17.93 15.45 -32.85
N TYR A 166 -17.79 14.84 -34.02
CA TYR A 166 -18.18 15.47 -35.28
C TYR A 166 -19.41 14.78 -35.85
N VAL A 167 -20.38 15.65 -36.14
CA VAL A 167 -21.66 15.48 -36.85
C VAL A 167 -21.46 14.87 -38.23
#